data_AF-A0A2S2GH98-F1
#
_entry.id   AF-A0A2S2GH98-F1
#
_cell.length_a   1.000
_cell.length_b   1.000
_cell.length_c   1.000
_cell.angle_alpha   90.00
_cell.angle_beta   90.00
_cell.angle_gamma   90.00
#
_symmetry.space_group_name_H-M   'P 1'
#
loop_
_entity.id
_entity.type
_entity.pdbx_description
1 polymer ?
#
loop_
_entity_poly.entity_id
_entity_poly.type
_entity_poly.pdbx_seq_one_letter_code
_entity_poly.pdbx_strand_id
1 'polypeptide(L)'
;MTRRQCTGEYKVKPIKKQVRTLLSYPYPARIPREVFVEQWIGISTDEFHRAKDADVKYMRNRHPLIDLGWSRADCIRYLTSLNLADTPKSSCLGCPFHGNAQWRHIRDTSPAEWADVVAFDAAIRQGNARANASGNRPLGEAFLHRSRVPLADAPIDHVTAAEWAALQQELGSDDDVAVLEEGVPDGCSPWACRGDAAALARDDFGLAT
;
A
#
# COMPACT_ATOMS: atom_id res chain seq x y z
N MET A 1 21.08 0.19 12.97
CA MET A 1 19.94 0.50 12.07
C MET A 1 20.27 1.79 11.34
N THR A 2 20.50 1.75 10.04
CA THR A 2 20.79 2.96 9.23
C THR A 2 19.68 3.97 9.48
N ARG A 3 20.02 5.17 9.99
CA ARG A 3 19.05 6.26 10.22
C ARG A 3 18.21 6.47 8.95
N ARG A 4 17.00 7.04 9.07
CA ARG A 4 16.07 7.38 7.97
C ARG A 4 16.64 8.41 6.96
N GLN A 5 17.83 8.15 6.42
CA GLN A 5 18.57 9.02 5.52
C GLN A 5 17.77 9.24 4.22
N CYS A 6 17.14 8.19 3.70
CA CYS A 6 16.37 8.28 2.46
C CYS A 6 15.19 9.26 2.54
N THR A 7 14.48 9.32 3.68
CA THR A 7 13.33 10.23 3.83
C THR A 7 13.80 11.68 3.84
N GLY A 8 14.89 11.98 4.54
CA GLY A 8 15.47 13.32 4.57
C GLY A 8 15.96 13.78 3.20
N GLU A 9 16.75 12.94 2.53
CA GLU A 9 17.41 13.30 1.26
C GLU A 9 16.48 13.28 0.05
N TYR A 10 15.61 12.27 -0.08
CA TYR A 10 14.82 12.07 -1.30
C TYR A 10 13.36 12.52 -1.18
N LYS A 11 12.85 12.81 0.03
CA LYS A 11 11.48 13.32 0.21
C LYS A 11 11.48 14.73 0.78
N VAL A 12 11.99 14.91 2.00
CA VAL A 12 11.84 16.17 2.76
C VAL A 12 12.61 17.33 2.10
N LYS A 13 13.89 17.13 1.75
CA LYS A 13 14.70 18.19 1.11
C LYS A 13 14.14 18.62 -0.26
N PRO A 14 13.79 17.70 -1.19
CA PRO A 14 13.16 18.07 -2.46
C PRO A 14 11.84 18.83 -2.29
N ILE A 15 10.98 18.38 -1.38
CA ILE A 15 9.70 19.06 -1.08
C ILE A 15 9.96 20.49 -0.61
N LYS A 16 10.89 20.69 0.34
CA LYS A 16 11.23 22.04 0.81
C LYS A 16 11.81 22.92 -0.28
N LYS A 17 12.66 22.36 -1.15
CA LYS A 17 13.21 23.09 -2.31
C LYS A 17 12.06 23.55 -3.22
N GLN A 18 11.10 22.67 -3.52
CA GLN A 18 9.96 23.01 -4.35
C GLN A 18 9.04 24.05 -3.70
N VAL A 19 8.74 23.92 -2.41
CA VAL A 19 7.96 24.91 -1.65
C VAL A 19 8.61 26.29 -1.75
N ARG A 20 9.93 26.37 -1.59
CA ARG A 20 10.68 27.62 -1.72
C ARG A 20 10.59 28.22 -3.12
N THR A 21 10.64 27.40 -4.16
CA THR A 21 10.41 27.83 -5.53
C THR A 21 8.99 28.39 -5.72
N LEU A 22 7.97 27.70 -5.20
CA LEU A 22 6.57 28.14 -5.28
C LEU A 22 6.31 29.46 -4.56
N LEU A 23 6.99 29.69 -3.43
CA LEU A 23 6.95 30.95 -2.71
C LEU A 23 7.79 32.07 -3.37
N SER A 24 8.50 31.78 -4.48
CA SER A 24 9.45 32.69 -5.12
C SER A 24 10.62 33.13 -4.23
N TYR A 25 11.00 32.30 -3.25
CA TYR A 25 12.15 32.52 -2.36
C TYR A 25 13.14 31.34 -2.44
N PRO A 26 13.85 31.15 -3.58
CA PRO A 26 14.85 30.09 -3.69
C PRO A 26 15.94 30.24 -2.62
N TYR A 27 16.60 29.13 -2.25
CA TYR A 27 17.72 29.19 -1.30
C TYR A 27 18.88 30.02 -1.91
N PRO A 28 19.56 30.91 -1.15
CA PRO A 28 19.50 31.12 0.30
C PRO A 28 18.57 32.25 0.80
N ALA A 29 17.68 32.81 -0.05
CA ALA A 29 16.86 33.97 0.30
C ALA A 29 16.01 33.73 1.57
N ARG A 30 15.96 34.71 2.48
CA ARG A 30 15.13 34.57 3.69
C ARG A 30 13.66 34.74 3.33
N ILE A 31 12.81 33.83 3.82
CA ILE A 31 11.36 33.94 3.67
C ILE A 31 10.82 34.86 4.78
N PRO A 32 9.99 35.88 4.45
CA PRO A 32 9.30 36.70 5.44
C PRO A 32 8.43 35.85 6.38
N ARG A 33 8.24 36.29 7.62
CA ARG A 33 7.49 35.50 8.63
C ARG A 33 6.04 35.21 8.23
N GLU A 34 5.41 36.14 7.52
CA GLU A 34 3.99 36.03 7.18
C GLU A 34 3.72 35.25 5.89
N VAL A 35 4.79 34.83 5.20
CA VAL A 35 4.71 34.02 3.99
C VAL A 35 4.90 32.55 4.38
N PHE A 36 3.87 31.75 4.15
CA PHE A 36 3.89 30.32 4.38
C PHE A 36 3.01 29.58 3.37
N VAL A 37 3.24 28.28 3.23
CA VAL A 37 2.31 27.37 2.56
C VAL A 37 1.60 26.50 3.58
N GLU A 38 0.36 26.14 3.29
CA GLU A 38 -0.30 25.02 3.96
C GLU A 38 -0.05 23.73 3.16
N GLN A 39 0.45 22.71 3.84
CA GLN A 39 0.69 21.39 3.26
C GLN A 39 -0.33 20.41 3.83
N TRP A 40 -1.22 19.92 2.99
CA TRP A 40 -2.24 18.95 3.39
C TRP A 40 -1.70 17.54 3.22
N ILE A 41 -1.71 16.77 4.31
CA ILE A 41 -1.15 15.42 4.36
C ILE A 41 -2.24 14.47 4.87
N GLY A 42 -2.60 13.49 4.03
CA GLY A 42 -3.58 12.46 4.35
C GLY A 42 -3.04 11.44 5.37
N ILE A 43 -3.03 11.81 6.65
CA ILE A 43 -2.77 10.92 7.78
C ILE A 43 -4.10 10.63 8.44
N SER A 44 -4.47 9.36 8.57
CA SER A 44 -5.71 8.91 9.20
C SER A 44 -5.61 8.90 10.74
N THR A 45 -6.75 8.75 11.41
CA THR A 45 -6.84 8.74 12.88
C THR A 45 -6.07 7.59 13.54
N ASP A 46 -6.04 6.41 12.93
CA ASP A 46 -5.24 5.25 13.36
C ASP A 46 -3.72 5.44 13.16
N GLU A 47 -3.33 6.46 12.39
CA GLU A 47 -1.95 6.84 12.12
C GLU A 47 -1.55 8.15 12.81
N PHE A 48 -2.32 8.67 13.78
CA PHE A 48 -2.12 10.01 14.36
C PHE A 48 -0.70 10.26 14.87
N HIS A 49 -0.01 9.22 15.36
CA HIS A 49 1.37 9.33 15.86
C HIS A 49 2.36 9.82 14.77
N ARG A 50 1.98 9.72 13.48
CA ARG A 50 2.72 10.23 12.31
C ARG A 50 2.40 11.70 11.99
N ALA A 51 1.31 12.26 12.50
CA ALA A 51 0.97 13.67 12.35
C ALA A 51 1.97 14.52 13.15
N LYS A 52 2.78 15.29 12.42
CA LYS A 52 3.84 16.13 12.99
C LYS A 52 3.77 17.50 12.34
N ASP A 53 4.04 18.51 13.14
CA ASP A 53 4.24 19.86 12.65
C ASP A 53 5.44 19.93 11.70
N ALA A 54 5.42 20.93 10.84
CA ALA A 54 6.56 21.22 9.97
C ALA A 54 7.76 21.67 10.82
N ASP A 55 8.95 21.25 10.42
CA ASP A 55 10.22 21.64 11.06
C ASP A 55 10.74 23.03 10.60
N VAL A 56 9.98 23.73 9.76
CA VAL A 56 10.29 25.06 9.21
C VAL A 56 9.09 25.99 9.29
N LYS A 57 9.34 27.29 9.54
CA LYS A 57 8.27 28.28 9.80
C LYS A 57 7.41 28.64 8.59
N TYR A 58 7.93 28.47 7.36
CA TYR A 58 7.23 28.80 6.12
C TYR A 58 6.35 27.66 5.60
N MET A 59 6.19 26.59 6.37
CA MET A 59 5.29 25.47 6.07
C MET A 59 4.39 25.22 7.28
N ARG A 60 3.11 24.93 7.04
CA ARG A 60 2.14 24.52 8.06
C ARG A 60 1.48 23.23 7.61
N ASN A 61 1.64 22.17 8.38
CA ASN A 61 1.03 20.88 8.04
C ASN A 61 -0.43 20.87 8.50
N ARG A 62 -1.32 20.37 7.64
CA ARG A 62 -2.74 20.12 7.93
C ARG A 62 -3.05 18.65 7.69
N HIS A 63 -3.95 18.08 8.48
CA HIS A 63 -4.28 16.65 8.46
C HIS A 63 -5.79 16.45 8.29
N PRO A 64 -6.32 16.64 7.07
CA PRO A 64 -7.77 16.66 6.84
C PRO A 64 -8.48 15.37 7.26
N LEU A 65 -7.84 14.21 7.11
CA LEU A 65 -8.46 12.93 7.49
C LEU A 65 -8.60 12.78 9.00
N ILE A 66 -7.73 13.41 9.80
CA ILE A 66 -7.91 13.51 11.26
C ILE A 66 -9.07 14.46 11.56
N ASP A 67 -9.12 15.61 10.89
CA ASP A 67 -10.20 16.60 11.05
C ASP A 67 -11.58 15.98 10.73
N LEU A 68 -11.65 15.06 9.77
CA LEU A 68 -12.84 14.30 9.39
C LEU A 68 -13.12 13.09 10.29
N GLY A 69 -12.19 12.70 11.18
CA GLY A 69 -12.31 11.51 12.01
C GLY A 69 -12.12 10.19 11.25
N TRP A 70 -11.51 10.20 10.07
CA TRP A 70 -11.39 9.03 9.20
C TRP A 70 -10.19 8.15 9.58
N SER A 71 -10.48 6.87 9.79
CA SER A 71 -9.52 5.77 9.83
C SER A 71 -9.11 5.33 8.43
N ARG A 72 -8.09 4.47 8.33
CA ARG A 72 -7.73 3.82 7.07
C ARG A 72 -8.92 3.06 6.43
N ALA A 73 -9.72 2.38 7.24
CA ALA A 73 -10.89 1.64 6.75
C ALA A 73 -11.92 2.58 6.12
N ASP A 74 -12.14 3.76 6.71
CA ASP A 74 -13.06 4.77 6.16
C ASP A 74 -12.56 5.30 4.82
N CYS A 75 -11.24 5.51 4.70
CA CYS A 75 -10.61 5.92 3.44
C CYS A 75 -10.81 4.86 2.34
N ILE A 76 -10.65 3.57 2.66
CA ILE A 76 -10.87 2.47 1.71
C ILE A 76 -12.33 2.41 1.29
N ARG A 77 -13.29 2.53 2.23
CA ARG A 77 -14.72 2.56 1.88
C ARG A 77 -15.06 3.74 0.98
N TYR A 78 -14.50 4.91 1.25
CA TYR A 78 -14.68 6.09 0.41
C TYR A 78 -14.11 5.88 -1.00
N LEU A 79 -12.88 5.38 -1.12
CA LEU A 79 -12.29 5.07 -2.43
C LEU A 79 -13.08 4.00 -3.17
N THR A 80 -13.58 2.99 -2.47
CA THR A 80 -14.44 1.93 -3.05
C THR A 80 -15.72 2.51 -3.62
N SER A 81 -16.37 3.44 -2.90
CA SER A 81 -17.57 4.13 -3.40
C SER A 81 -17.33 4.94 -4.68
N LEU A 82 -16.07 5.26 -4.98
CA LEU A 82 -15.63 5.95 -6.19
C LEU A 82 -15.03 5.02 -7.24
N ASN A 83 -15.09 3.69 -7.04
CA ASN A 83 -14.41 2.68 -7.86
C ASN A 83 -12.88 2.88 -7.95
N LEU A 84 -12.25 3.24 -6.82
CA LEU A 84 -10.81 3.45 -6.67
C LEU A 84 -10.20 2.54 -5.57
N ALA A 85 -10.88 1.43 -5.24
CA ALA A 85 -10.49 0.53 -4.15
C ALA A 85 -9.11 -0.12 -4.35
N ASP A 86 -8.70 -0.30 -5.61
CA ASP A 86 -7.46 -0.92 -6.05
C ASP A 86 -6.24 0.01 -5.96
N THR A 87 -6.41 1.23 -5.44
CA THR A 87 -5.31 2.22 -5.32
C THR A 87 -4.14 1.63 -4.53
N PRO A 88 -2.96 1.41 -5.16
CA PRO A 88 -1.84 0.79 -4.49
C PRO A 88 -1.18 1.75 -3.49
N LYS A 89 -0.45 1.17 -2.53
CA LYS A 89 0.34 1.95 -1.57
C LYS A 89 1.42 2.76 -2.30
N SER A 90 1.49 4.06 -2.05
CA SER A 90 2.43 5.01 -2.68
C SER A 90 3.87 4.94 -2.12
N SER A 91 4.42 3.73 -1.94
CA SER A 91 5.83 3.53 -1.55
C SER A 91 6.78 3.73 -2.73
N CYS A 92 8.02 4.16 -2.47
CA CYS A 92 9.03 4.26 -3.53
C CYS A 92 9.50 2.87 -3.96
N LEU A 93 9.85 2.68 -5.23
CA LEU A 93 10.29 1.41 -5.80
C LEU A 93 11.34 0.66 -4.94
N GLY A 94 12.38 1.36 -4.47
CA GLY A 94 13.42 0.79 -3.60
C GLY A 94 13.12 0.83 -2.09
N CYS A 95 11.85 0.82 -1.66
CA CYS A 95 11.53 0.92 -0.24
C CYS A 95 11.79 -0.41 0.49
N PRO A 96 12.63 -0.45 1.54
CA PRO A 96 12.85 -1.68 2.31
C PRO A 96 11.63 -2.10 3.16
N PHE A 97 10.53 -1.34 3.11
CA PHE A 97 9.28 -1.66 3.81
C PHE A 97 8.22 -2.32 2.91
N HIS A 98 8.59 -2.70 1.69
CA HIS A 98 7.72 -3.52 0.84
C HIS A 98 7.58 -4.93 1.42
N GLY A 99 6.35 -5.45 1.38
CA GLY A 99 6.06 -6.86 1.67
C GLY A 99 6.25 -7.75 0.44
N ASN A 100 6.22 -9.07 0.66
CA ASN A 100 6.35 -10.07 -0.41
C ASN A 100 5.34 -9.85 -1.56
N ALA A 101 4.07 -9.60 -1.24
CA ALA A 101 3.03 -9.32 -2.23
C ALA A 101 3.36 -8.11 -3.12
N GLN A 102 3.96 -7.06 -2.55
CA GLN A 102 4.34 -5.88 -3.32
C GLN A 102 5.56 -6.16 -4.22
N TRP A 103 6.51 -6.96 -3.75
CA TRP A 103 7.64 -7.38 -4.59
C TRP A 103 7.20 -8.27 -5.75
N ARG A 104 6.30 -9.23 -5.51
CA ARG A 104 5.68 -10.03 -6.57
C ARG A 104 4.93 -9.15 -7.56
N HIS A 105 4.11 -8.22 -7.07
CA HIS A 105 3.39 -7.28 -7.93
C HIS A 105 4.35 -6.55 -8.88
N ILE A 106 5.41 -5.91 -8.36
CA ILE A 106 6.41 -5.21 -9.19
C ILE A 106 7.08 -6.18 -10.19
N ARG A 107 7.50 -7.37 -9.75
CA ARG A 107 8.10 -8.40 -10.61
C ARG A 107 7.19 -8.80 -11.76
N ASP A 108 5.91 -9.04 -11.45
CA ASP A 108 4.96 -9.68 -12.36
C ASP A 108 4.28 -8.66 -13.28
N THR A 109 4.11 -7.41 -12.85
CA THR A 109 3.46 -6.34 -13.64
C THR A 109 4.43 -5.40 -14.33
N SER A 110 5.69 -5.32 -13.88
CA SER A 110 6.63 -4.29 -14.33
C SER A 110 8.07 -4.79 -14.38
N PRO A 111 8.43 -5.63 -15.38
CA PRO A 111 9.77 -6.24 -15.47
C PRO A 111 10.93 -5.24 -15.51
N ALA A 112 10.72 -4.06 -16.10
CA ALA A 112 11.73 -2.99 -16.11
C ALA A 112 11.97 -2.41 -14.71
N GLU A 113 10.89 -2.10 -13.97
CA GLU A 113 10.99 -1.63 -12.58
C GLU A 113 11.58 -2.70 -11.67
N TRP A 114 11.28 -3.98 -11.94
CA TRP A 114 11.90 -5.11 -11.24
C TRP A 114 13.42 -5.16 -11.45
N ALA A 115 13.87 -5.00 -12.70
CA ALA A 115 15.30 -4.93 -13.00
C ALA A 115 15.97 -3.75 -12.29
N ASP A 116 15.33 -2.58 -12.29
CA ASP A 116 15.82 -1.38 -11.61
C ASP A 116 15.95 -1.58 -10.09
N VAL A 117 14.96 -2.22 -9.45
CA VAL A 117 15.01 -2.45 -8.00
C VAL A 117 16.04 -3.51 -7.62
N VAL A 118 16.24 -4.54 -8.43
CA VAL A 118 17.30 -5.54 -8.23
C VAL A 118 18.69 -4.91 -8.40
N ALA A 119 18.87 -4.06 -9.42
CA ALA A 119 20.10 -3.30 -9.60
C ALA A 119 20.36 -2.35 -8.42
N PHE A 120 19.31 -1.68 -7.94
CA PHE A 120 19.39 -0.83 -6.75
C PHE A 120 19.76 -1.62 -5.49
N ASP A 121 19.15 -2.78 -5.24
CA ASP A 121 19.50 -3.69 -4.13
C ASP A 121 20.98 -4.09 -4.16
N ALA A 122 21.52 -4.38 -5.35
CA ALA A 122 22.93 -4.68 -5.51
C ALA A 122 23.83 -3.46 -5.21
N ALA A 123 23.43 -2.27 -5.68
CA ALA A 123 24.21 -1.04 -5.52
C ALA A 123 24.29 -0.57 -4.06
N ILE A 124 23.20 -0.71 -3.27
CA ILE A 124 23.18 -0.23 -1.88
C ILE A 124 24.12 -0.99 -0.94
N ARG A 125 24.56 -2.19 -1.30
CA ARG A 125 25.49 -3.01 -0.49
C ARG A 125 26.82 -2.32 -0.26
N GLN A 126 27.28 -1.55 -1.25
CA GLN A 126 28.52 -0.78 -1.17
C GLN A 126 28.41 0.42 -0.21
N GLY A 127 27.22 0.69 0.33
CA GLY A 127 26.98 1.77 1.27
C GLY A 127 26.93 3.13 0.61
N ASN A 128 26.92 4.17 1.45
CA ASN A 128 26.91 5.54 0.99
C ASN A 128 28.33 5.97 0.58
N ALA A 129 28.53 6.37 -0.68
CA ALA A 129 29.81 6.85 -1.20
C ALA A 129 30.45 7.95 -0.34
N ARG A 130 29.67 8.89 0.22
CA ARG A 130 30.18 9.92 1.14
C ARG A 130 30.66 9.34 2.47
N ALA A 131 29.95 8.35 3.00
CA ALA A 131 30.35 7.69 4.24
C ALA A 131 31.65 6.90 4.05
N ASN A 132 31.79 6.22 2.90
CA ASN A 132 33.02 5.52 2.54
C ASN A 132 34.20 6.48 2.41
N ALA A 133 34.01 7.63 1.75
CA ALA A 133 35.04 8.65 1.57
C ALA A 133 35.48 9.31 2.89
N SER A 134 34.60 9.34 3.90
CA SER A 134 34.87 9.89 5.23
C SER A 134 35.34 8.84 6.25
N GLY A 135 35.72 7.64 5.78
CA GLY A 135 36.24 6.55 6.62
C GLY A 135 35.17 5.77 7.40
N ASN A 136 33.90 6.17 7.32
CA ASN A 136 32.77 5.52 7.98
C ASN A 136 32.14 4.45 7.08
N ARG A 137 32.93 3.44 6.73
CA ARG A 137 32.44 2.31 5.93
C ARG A 137 31.36 1.54 6.70
N PRO A 138 30.34 1.01 6.01
CA PRO A 138 29.34 0.19 6.67
C PRO A 138 29.97 -1.07 7.27
N LEU A 139 29.51 -1.44 8.48
CA LEU A 139 29.94 -2.65 9.19
C LEU A 139 29.30 -3.94 8.61
N GLY A 140 28.51 -3.83 7.55
CA GLY A 140 27.83 -4.96 6.89
C GLY A 140 27.08 -4.49 5.64
N GLU A 141 26.49 -5.45 4.91
CA GLU A 141 25.78 -5.16 3.66
C GLU A 141 24.32 -4.76 3.90
N ALA A 142 23.83 -3.87 3.04
CA ALA A 142 22.44 -3.46 3.01
C ALA A 142 21.65 -4.31 2.01
N PHE A 143 20.47 -4.76 2.42
CA PHE A 143 19.52 -5.49 1.59
C PHE A 143 18.14 -4.83 1.70
N LEU A 144 17.37 -4.84 0.62
CA LEU A 144 15.98 -4.38 0.63
C LEU A 144 15.06 -5.39 1.29
N HIS A 145 15.31 -6.68 1.09
CA HIS A 145 14.47 -7.73 1.64
C HIS A 145 14.86 -8.07 3.09
N ARG A 146 13.84 -8.28 3.95
CA ARG A 146 14.02 -8.55 5.39
C ARG A 146 14.84 -9.81 5.70
N SER A 147 14.92 -10.77 4.79
CA SER A 147 15.74 -11.99 4.97
C SER A 147 17.23 -11.74 4.81
N ARG A 148 17.64 -10.54 4.37
CA ARG A 148 19.06 -10.17 4.13
C ARG A 148 19.74 -11.04 3.08
N VAL A 149 19.02 -11.30 1.99
CA VAL A 149 19.54 -11.95 0.78
C VAL A 149 19.26 -11.02 -0.41
N PRO A 150 19.99 -11.15 -1.53
CA PRO A 150 19.72 -10.40 -2.74
C PRO A 150 18.24 -10.43 -3.11
N LEU A 151 17.67 -9.31 -3.52
CA LEU A 151 16.23 -9.25 -3.84
C LEU A 151 15.83 -10.23 -4.94
N ALA A 152 16.72 -10.52 -5.90
CA ALA A 152 16.50 -11.51 -6.95
C ALA A 152 16.36 -12.96 -6.41
N ASP A 153 16.99 -13.27 -5.28
CA ASP A 153 17.02 -14.60 -4.66
C ASP A 153 16.11 -14.66 -3.42
N ALA A 154 15.44 -13.56 -3.08
CA ALA A 154 14.63 -13.47 -1.89
C ALA A 154 13.39 -14.38 -2.00
N PRO A 155 12.92 -14.97 -0.89
CA PRO A 155 11.73 -15.82 -0.87
C PRO A 155 10.45 -14.99 -0.94
N ILE A 156 10.32 -14.20 -2.00
CA ILE A 156 9.18 -13.31 -2.23
C ILE A 156 7.93 -14.09 -2.61
N ASP A 157 8.03 -15.36 -3.04
CA ASP A 157 6.88 -16.21 -3.35
C ASP A 157 6.29 -16.90 -2.11
N HIS A 158 6.93 -16.77 -0.95
CA HIS A 158 6.34 -17.24 0.30
C HIS A 158 5.12 -16.39 0.66
N VAL A 159 3.94 -17.01 0.62
CA VAL A 159 2.66 -16.44 1.08
C VAL A 159 2.51 -16.75 2.56
N THR A 160 2.28 -15.71 3.35
CA THR A 160 2.10 -15.86 4.81
C THR A 160 0.66 -16.26 5.14
N ALA A 161 0.45 -16.90 6.30
CA ALA A 161 -0.90 -17.25 6.76
C ALA A 161 -1.83 -16.03 6.84
N ALA A 162 -1.32 -14.86 7.24
CA ALA A 162 -2.08 -13.62 7.29
C ALA A 162 -2.49 -13.11 5.90
N GLU A 163 -1.60 -13.24 4.91
CA GLU A 163 -1.93 -12.89 3.52
C GLU A 163 -2.99 -13.84 2.95
N TRP A 164 -2.83 -15.14 3.18
CA TRP A 164 -3.79 -16.13 2.73
C TRP A 164 -5.17 -15.93 3.35
N ALA A 165 -5.24 -15.65 4.67
CA ALA A 165 -6.49 -15.34 5.35
C ALA A 165 -7.18 -14.09 4.77
N ALA A 166 -6.42 -13.05 4.40
CA ALA A 166 -6.98 -11.85 3.78
C ALA A 166 -7.58 -12.15 2.39
N LEU A 167 -6.89 -12.95 1.56
CA LEU A 167 -7.40 -13.35 0.24
C LEU A 167 -8.70 -14.17 0.34
N GLN A 168 -8.84 -14.98 1.38
CA GLN A 168 -10.08 -15.74 1.60
C GLN A 168 -11.27 -14.86 1.97
N GLN A 169 -11.04 -13.83 2.78
CA GLN A 169 -12.09 -12.87 3.15
C GLN A 169 -12.59 -12.06 1.94
N GLU A 170 -11.75 -11.81 0.93
CA GLU A 170 -12.16 -11.13 -0.30
C GLU A 170 -13.00 -12.02 -1.25
N LEU A 171 -12.88 -13.34 -1.13
CA LEU A 171 -13.54 -14.30 -2.02
C LEU A 171 -14.93 -14.74 -1.54
N GLY A 172 -15.30 -14.49 -0.28
CA GLY A 172 -16.57 -14.92 0.29
C GLY A 172 -17.38 -13.78 0.87
N SER A 173 -18.65 -13.68 0.49
CA SER A 173 -19.67 -13.04 1.33
C SER A 173 -20.14 -14.03 2.41
N ASP A 174 -20.70 -13.54 3.53
CA ASP A 174 -21.26 -14.42 4.57
C ASP A 174 -22.35 -15.36 3.98
N ASP A 175 -23.07 -14.89 2.96
CA ASP A 175 -24.06 -15.67 2.21
C ASP A 175 -23.41 -16.83 1.42
N ASP A 176 -22.21 -16.62 0.85
CA ASP A 176 -21.49 -17.67 0.11
C ASP A 176 -21.02 -18.80 1.04
N VAL A 177 -20.63 -18.48 2.28
CA VAL A 177 -20.15 -19.49 3.24
C VAL A 177 -21.27 -20.42 3.67
N ALA A 178 -22.45 -19.88 4.01
CA ALA A 178 -23.61 -20.68 4.38
C ALA A 178 -24.04 -21.61 3.24
N VAL A 179 -24.06 -21.10 2.00
CA VAL A 179 -24.38 -21.92 0.82
C VAL A 179 -23.33 -23.00 0.55
N LEU A 180 -22.05 -22.73 0.78
CA LEU A 180 -20.99 -23.72 0.58
C LEU A 180 -21.03 -24.84 1.63
N GLU A 181 -21.31 -24.53 2.89
CA GLU A 181 -21.33 -25.49 3.99
C GLU A 181 -22.65 -26.28 4.06
N GLU A 182 -23.79 -25.59 3.86
CA GLU A 182 -25.12 -26.16 4.05
C GLU A 182 -25.80 -26.54 2.71
N GLY A 183 -25.24 -26.09 1.59
CA GLY A 183 -25.84 -26.21 0.26
C GLY A 183 -26.93 -25.16 0.03
N VAL A 184 -27.34 -24.97 -1.23
CA VAL A 184 -28.49 -24.12 -1.55
C VAL A 184 -29.76 -24.79 -1.01
N PRO A 185 -30.53 -24.17 -0.10
CA PRO A 185 -31.72 -24.77 0.49
C PRO A 185 -32.74 -25.20 -0.56
N ASP A 186 -32.97 -24.34 -1.55
CA ASP A 186 -33.86 -24.56 -2.69
C ASP A 186 -33.09 -24.66 -4.03
N GLY A 187 -32.19 -25.65 -4.13
CA GLY A 187 -31.34 -25.88 -5.29
C GLY A 187 -31.83 -26.97 -6.25
N CYS A 188 -31.57 -26.79 -7.56
CA CYS A 188 -31.67 -27.86 -8.55
C CYS A 188 -30.34 -28.61 -8.69
N SER A 189 -30.37 -29.92 -8.50
CA SER A 189 -29.25 -30.81 -8.82
C SER A 189 -29.54 -31.58 -10.12
N PRO A 190 -28.53 -32.20 -10.76
CA PRO A 190 -28.75 -33.04 -11.95
C PRO A 190 -29.72 -34.21 -11.77
N TRP A 191 -30.07 -34.55 -10.52
CA TRP A 191 -30.90 -35.70 -10.19
C TRP A 191 -32.26 -35.34 -9.59
N ALA A 192 -32.42 -34.12 -9.04
CA ALA A 192 -33.66 -33.63 -8.46
C ALA A 192 -33.54 -32.14 -8.10
N CYS A 193 -34.66 -31.41 -8.12
CA CYS A 193 -34.78 -30.08 -7.53
C CYS A 193 -35.42 -30.15 -6.15
N ARG A 194 -34.80 -29.47 -5.17
CA ARG A 194 -35.39 -29.20 -3.85
C ARG A 194 -35.86 -27.75 -3.90
N GLY A 195 -37.14 -27.52 -3.71
CA GLY A 195 -37.80 -26.23 -3.87
C GLY A 195 -39.30 -26.45 -3.80
N ASP A 196 -40.06 -25.43 -3.38
CA ASP A 196 -41.48 -25.57 -3.09
C ASP A 196 -42.26 -26.05 -4.33
N ALA A 197 -42.57 -27.34 -4.36
CA ALA A 197 -43.36 -27.97 -5.42
C ALA A 197 -44.79 -27.40 -5.50
N ALA A 198 -45.20 -26.56 -4.54
CA ALA A 198 -46.48 -25.86 -4.55
C ALA A 198 -46.61 -24.79 -5.66
N ALA A 199 -45.51 -24.35 -6.29
CA ALA A 199 -45.56 -23.44 -7.44
C ALA A 199 -45.64 -24.14 -8.81
N LEU A 200 -45.42 -25.46 -8.87
CA LEU A 200 -45.68 -26.24 -10.08
C LEU A 200 -47.11 -26.77 -10.00
N ALA A 201 -48.07 -25.91 -10.31
CA ALA A 201 -49.34 -26.38 -10.81
C ALA A 201 -49.02 -27.35 -11.96
N ARG A 202 -49.29 -28.63 -11.75
CA ARG A 202 -49.19 -29.63 -12.80
C ARG A 202 -50.36 -29.35 -13.72
N ASP A 203 -50.11 -28.65 -14.81
CA ASP A 203 -50.97 -28.70 -15.99
C ASP A 203 -51.08 -30.18 -16.39
N ASP A 204 -52.25 -30.58 -16.87
CA ASP A 204 -52.73 -31.97 -17.01
C ASP A 204 -51.94 -32.86 -17.99
N PHE A 205 -50.72 -32.46 -18.39
CA PHE A 205 -49.85 -33.17 -19.30
C PHE A 205 -48.42 -33.20 -18.75
N GLY A 206 -48.09 -34.28 -18.03
CA GLY A 206 -46.79 -34.49 -17.38
C GLY A 206 -45.60 -34.58 -18.34
N LEU A 207 -45.11 -33.43 -18.81
CA LEU A 207 -43.79 -33.25 -19.42
C LEU A 207 -43.11 -32.04 -18.78
N ALA A 208 -41.82 -32.21 -18.48
CA ALA A 208 -41.02 -31.22 -17.78
C ALA A 208 -40.81 -29.96 -18.64
N THR A 209 -41.20 -28.80 -18.09
CA THR A 209 -40.58 -27.51 -18.36
C THR A 209 -39.83 -27.07 -17.12
#